data_AF-A0A5K0YH80-F1
#
_entry.id   AF-A0A5K0YH80-F1
#
_cell.length_a   1.000
_cell.length_b   1.000
_cell.length_c   1.000
_cell.angle_alpha   90.00
_cell.angle_beta   90.00
_cell.angle_gamma   90.00
#
_symmetry.space_group_name_H-M   'P 1'
#
loop_
_entity.id
_entity.type
_entity.pdbx_description
1 polymer ?
#
loop_
_entity_poly.entity_id
_entity_poly.type
_entity_poly.pdbx_seq_one_letter_code
_entity_poly.pdbx_strand_id
1 'polypeptide(L)'
;VGSFVPAASAKLHVLDAIYTRMGASDSIQHGSSTFFEELSQTSSILHNCTSRSLLIIDELGRGTSTHDGLAIAYATLHYILKKKKCMVLFVTHYPEIADIKRDLPISVGVYHMSYLTRIKSCEIVNLGRNQTEKHGNNGESEITFLYKLIPGLSGRSFGLNVASLAQ
;
A
#
# COMPACT_ATOMS: atom_id res chain seq x y z
N VAL A 1 9.21 22.07 -16.40
CA VAL A 1 9.08 23.18 -15.43
C VAL A 1 10.39 23.26 -14.63
N GLY A 2 11.01 24.44 -14.54
CA GLY A 2 12.24 24.67 -13.77
C GLY A 2 11.97 25.62 -12.59
N SER A 3 11.32 25.10 -11.55
CA SER A 3 10.88 25.86 -10.38
C SER A 3 11.50 25.29 -9.11
N PHE A 4 11.53 26.09 -8.04
CA PHE A 4 11.81 25.57 -6.70
C PHE A 4 10.78 24.51 -6.31
N VAL A 5 11.23 23.53 -5.52
CA VAL A 5 10.42 22.44 -4.98
C VAL A 5 10.31 22.58 -3.46
N PRO A 6 9.18 22.18 -2.85
CA PRO A 6 8.98 22.29 -1.41
C PRO A 6 9.76 21.19 -0.66
N ALA A 7 11.08 21.34 -0.58
CA ALA A 7 11.97 20.44 0.13
C ALA A 7 13.19 21.21 0.67
N ALA A 8 13.76 20.76 1.78
CA ALA A 8 15.02 21.30 2.28
C ALA A 8 16.19 21.07 1.31
N SER A 9 16.17 19.93 0.61
CA SER A 9 17.11 19.60 -0.47
C SER A 9 16.47 18.57 -1.41
N ALA A 10 16.73 18.64 -2.72
CA ALA A 10 16.25 17.65 -3.68
C ALA A 10 17.29 17.35 -4.76
N LYS A 11 17.45 16.06 -5.07
CA LYS A 11 18.17 15.57 -6.25
C LYS A 11 17.19 14.75 -7.08
N LEU A 12 16.80 15.28 -8.24
CA LEU A 12 15.79 14.69 -9.09
C LEU A 12 16.42 14.14 -10.36
N HIS A 13 15.96 12.96 -10.81
CA HIS A 13 16.29 12.44 -12.13
C HIS A 13 15.39 13.09 -13.18
N VAL A 14 15.92 13.30 -14.39
CA VAL A 14 15.09 13.76 -15.52
C VAL A 14 14.25 12.58 -16.00
N LEU A 15 12.96 12.65 -15.69
CA LEU A 15 11.97 11.66 -16.10
C LEU A 15 11.44 12.00 -17.50
N ASP A 16 11.12 10.98 -18.29
CA ASP A 16 10.45 11.19 -19.58
C ASP A 16 8.92 11.28 -19.45
N ALA A 17 8.36 10.56 -18.48
CA ALA A 17 6.94 10.58 -18.17
C ALA A 17 6.66 10.19 -16.71
N ILE A 18 5.54 10.68 -16.18
CA ILE A 18 4.98 10.27 -14.90
C ILE A 18 3.63 9.62 -15.19
N TYR A 19 3.51 8.34 -14.83
CA TYR A 19 2.29 7.57 -14.97
C TYR A 19 1.67 7.33 -13.60
N THR A 20 0.38 7.61 -13.47
CA THR A 20 -0.35 7.42 -12.22
C THR A 20 -1.56 6.53 -12.46
N ARG A 21 -1.66 5.48 -11.66
CA ARG A 21 -2.91 4.76 -11.40
C ARG A 21 -3.22 5.02 -9.94
N MET A 22 -4.12 5.96 -9.66
CA MET A 22 -4.54 6.32 -8.31
C MET A 22 -6.04 6.51 -8.29
N GLY A 23 -6.73 5.80 -7.39
CA GLY A 23 -8.16 5.96 -7.14
C GLY A 23 -9.10 5.54 -8.29
N ALA A 24 -10.34 5.22 -7.92
CA ALA A 24 -11.45 5.15 -8.85
C ALA A 24 -12.14 6.51 -8.83
N SER A 25 -11.99 7.31 -9.88
CA SER A 25 -13.09 8.20 -10.25
C SER A 25 -14.14 7.28 -10.86
N ASP A 26 -15.10 6.85 -10.05
CA ASP A 26 -16.17 5.95 -10.48
C ASP A 26 -16.88 6.54 -11.70
N SER A 27 -16.60 5.98 -12.87
CA SER A 27 -17.31 6.30 -14.09
C SER A 27 -18.54 5.40 -14.17
N ILE A 28 -19.45 5.52 -13.20
CA ILE A 28 -20.75 4.79 -13.19
C ILE A 28 -21.52 5.07 -14.50
N GLN A 29 -21.18 6.17 -15.20
CA GLN A 29 -21.84 6.64 -16.41
C GLN A 29 -21.46 5.88 -17.70
N HIS A 30 -20.41 5.04 -17.72
CA HIS A 30 -19.88 4.46 -18.97
C HIS A 30 -20.17 2.96 -19.21
N GLY A 31 -20.91 2.29 -18.32
CA GLY A 31 -21.31 0.88 -18.50
C GLY A 31 -20.16 -0.14 -18.56
N SER A 32 -18.93 0.28 -18.26
CA SER A 32 -17.74 -0.59 -18.18
C SER A 32 -17.43 -0.93 -16.72
N SER A 33 -16.91 -2.13 -16.48
CA SER A 33 -16.47 -2.54 -15.14
C SER A 33 -15.28 -1.70 -14.71
N THR A 34 -15.33 -1.15 -13.49
CA THR A 34 -14.21 -0.42 -12.87
C THR A 34 -12.91 -1.23 -12.90
N PHE A 35 -13.01 -2.56 -12.77
CA PHE A 35 -11.85 -3.45 -12.86
C PHE A 35 -11.27 -3.53 -14.28
N PHE A 36 -12.13 -3.55 -15.30
CA PHE A 36 -11.67 -3.54 -16.70
C PHE A 36 -10.96 -2.21 -17.03
N GLU A 37 -11.52 -1.07 -16.63
CA GLU A 37 -10.89 0.23 -16.84
C GLU A 37 -9.54 0.32 -16.13
N GLU A 38 -9.45 -0.17 -14.90
CA GLU A 38 -8.20 -0.25 -14.13
C GLU A 38 -7.12 -1.07 -14.86
N LEU A 39 -7.47 -2.25 -15.35
CA LEU A 39 -6.53 -3.10 -16.08
C LEU A 39 -6.14 -2.51 -17.43
N SER A 40 -7.09 -1.86 -18.13
CA SER A 40 -6.83 -1.21 -19.41
C SER A 40 -5.87 -0.02 -19.27
N GLN A 41 -6.05 0.80 -18.23
CA GLN A 41 -5.12 1.87 -17.88
C GLN A 41 -3.74 1.32 -17.55
N THR A 42 -3.68 0.28 -16.70
CA THR A 42 -2.42 -0.37 -16.32
C THR A 42 -1.70 -0.94 -17.53
N SER A 43 -2.41 -1.61 -18.44
CA SER A 43 -1.86 -2.12 -19.70
C SER A 43 -1.27 -1.00 -20.55
N SER A 44 -1.98 0.12 -20.68
CA SER A 44 -1.53 1.29 -21.43
C SER A 44 -0.26 1.92 -20.81
N ILE A 45 -0.20 2.01 -19.48
CA ILE A 45 1.00 2.46 -18.75
C ILE A 45 2.18 1.52 -19.01
N LEU A 46 1.97 0.21 -18.89
CA LEU A 46 3.00 -0.79 -19.12
C LEU A 46 3.49 -0.78 -20.57
N HIS A 47 2.63 -0.52 -21.54
CA HIS A 47 3.04 -0.43 -22.95
C HIS A 47 3.98 0.78 -23.18
N ASN A 48 3.63 1.94 -22.64
CA ASN A 48 4.30 3.20 -22.96
C ASN A 48 5.45 3.59 -22.02
N CYS A 49 5.53 3.00 -20.82
CA CYS A 49 6.61 3.33 -19.89
C CYS A 49 7.99 2.85 -20.36
N THR A 50 9.00 3.66 -20.04
CA THR A 50 10.42 3.36 -20.25
C THR A 50 11.14 3.26 -18.91
N SER A 51 12.42 2.87 -18.91
CA SER A 51 13.24 2.84 -17.71
C SER A 51 13.46 4.21 -17.06
N ARG A 52 13.18 5.32 -17.75
CA ARG A 52 13.25 6.69 -17.21
C ARG A 52 11.91 7.23 -16.73
N SER A 53 10.85 6.43 -16.79
CA SER A 53 9.54 6.84 -16.33
C SER A 53 9.38 6.62 -14.82
N LEU A 54 8.52 7.43 -14.19
CA LEU A 54 8.04 7.22 -12.83
C LEU A 54 6.62 6.66 -12.88
N LEU A 55 6.40 5.51 -12.26
CA LEU A 55 5.09 4.89 -12.11
C LEU A 55 4.63 5.04 -10.66
N ILE A 56 3.39 5.47 -10.47
CA ILE A 56 2.70 5.49 -9.18
C ILE A 56 1.48 4.61 -9.35
N ILE A 57 1.47 3.45 -8.71
CA ILE A 57 0.39 2.47 -8.79
C ILE A 57 -0.18 2.29 -7.39
N ASP A 58 -1.47 2.53 -7.26
CA ASP A 58 -2.21 2.44 -6.00
C ASP A 58 -3.27 1.36 -6.11
N GLU A 59 -3.30 0.42 -5.16
CA GLU A 59 -4.30 -0.64 -4.99
C GLU A 59 -4.67 -1.43 -6.26
N LEU A 60 -3.67 -1.80 -7.07
CA LEU A 60 -3.91 -2.64 -8.24
C LEU A 60 -4.46 -4.01 -7.81
N GLY A 61 -5.57 -4.44 -8.41
CA GLY A 61 -6.18 -5.76 -8.18
C GLY A 61 -7.38 -5.77 -7.22
N ARG A 62 -7.84 -4.62 -6.71
CA ARG A 62 -8.94 -4.57 -5.73
C ARG A 62 -10.32 -4.99 -6.27
N GLY A 63 -10.54 -4.94 -7.58
CA GLY A 63 -11.84 -5.18 -8.23
C GLY A 63 -12.13 -6.64 -8.58
N THR A 64 -11.38 -7.60 -8.03
CA THR A 64 -11.50 -9.04 -8.32
C THR A 64 -11.28 -9.88 -7.05
N SER A 65 -11.27 -11.21 -7.17
CA SER A 65 -10.98 -12.10 -6.06
C SER A 65 -9.61 -11.80 -5.43
N THR A 66 -9.47 -12.00 -4.11
CA THR A 66 -8.23 -11.69 -3.39
C THR A 66 -7.00 -12.37 -4.00
N HIS A 67 -7.14 -13.64 -4.39
CA HIS A 67 -6.07 -14.40 -5.01
C HIS A 67 -5.70 -13.86 -6.38
N ASP A 68 -6.69 -13.55 -7.22
CA ASP A 68 -6.44 -13.02 -8.56
C ASP A 68 -5.86 -11.60 -8.49
N GLY A 69 -6.36 -10.77 -7.58
CA GLY A 69 -5.86 -9.42 -7.33
C GLY A 69 -4.40 -9.43 -6.89
N LEU A 70 -4.05 -10.28 -5.93
CA LEU A 70 -2.67 -10.49 -5.50
C LEU A 70 -1.79 -10.96 -6.67
N ALA A 71 -2.23 -11.96 -7.44
CA ALA A 71 -1.48 -12.51 -8.56
C ALA A 71 -1.20 -11.45 -9.64
N ILE A 72 -2.22 -10.66 -10.00
CA ILE A 72 -2.10 -9.57 -10.97
C ILE A 72 -1.14 -8.50 -10.46
N ALA A 73 -1.29 -8.08 -9.20
CA ALA A 73 -0.46 -7.05 -8.60
C ALA A 73 1.01 -7.48 -8.50
N TYR A 74 1.26 -8.71 -8.03
CA TYR A 74 2.60 -9.29 -7.95
C TYR A 74 3.25 -9.41 -9.33
N ALA A 75 2.54 -10.00 -10.31
CA ALA A 75 3.05 -10.19 -11.65
C ALA A 75 3.37 -8.85 -12.33
N THR A 76 2.51 -7.85 -12.14
CA THR A 76 2.71 -6.48 -12.67
C THR A 76 3.94 -5.83 -12.07
N LEU A 77 4.08 -5.83 -10.73
CA LEU A 77 5.25 -5.26 -10.07
C LEU A 77 6.53 -5.99 -10.49
N HIS A 78 6.49 -7.33 -10.55
CA HIS A 78 7.63 -8.14 -10.98
C HIS A 78 8.04 -7.83 -12.43
N TYR A 79 7.08 -7.68 -13.34
CA TYR A 79 7.34 -7.30 -14.73
C TYR A 79 7.97 -5.90 -14.81
N ILE A 80 7.42 -4.93 -14.07
CA ILE A 80 7.96 -3.57 -13.98
C ILE A 80 9.43 -3.62 -13.55
N LEU A 81 9.74 -4.31 -12.45
CA LEU A 81 11.09 -4.34 -11.89
C LEU A 81 12.10 -5.09 -12.78
N LYS A 82 11.72 -6.23 -13.36
CA LYS A 82 12.65 -7.07 -14.14
C LYS A 82 12.79 -6.61 -15.60
N LYS A 83 11.68 -6.22 -16.25
CA LYS A 83 11.65 -5.95 -17.69
C LYS A 83 11.72 -4.46 -18.00
N LYS A 84 10.88 -3.64 -17.36
CA LYS A 84 10.82 -2.19 -17.63
C LYS A 84 11.92 -1.42 -16.92
N LYS A 85 12.30 -1.87 -15.72
CA LYS A 85 13.32 -1.25 -14.86
C LYS A 85 13.07 0.25 -14.63
N CYS A 86 11.81 0.63 -14.52
CA CYS A 86 11.39 2.00 -14.25
C CYS A 86 11.30 2.25 -12.73
N MET A 87 11.31 3.52 -12.34
CA MET A 87 11.04 3.88 -10.95
C MET A 87 9.56 3.66 -10.65
N VAL A 88 9.25 2.94 -9.56
CA VAL A 88 7.87 2.62 -9.19
C VAL A 88 7.60 2.88 -7.71
N LEU A 89 6.50 3.57 -7.43
CA LEU A 89 5.84 3.60 -6.13
C LEU A 89 4.60 2.71 -6.22
N PHE A 90 4.59 1.61 -5.47
CA PHE A 90 3.52 0.62 -5.49
C PHE A 90 2.85 0.56 -4.12
N VAL A 91 1.62 1.08 -4.03
CA VAL A 91 0.82 1.11 -2.80
C VAL A 91 -0.16 -0.05 -2.85
N THR A 92 -0.19 -0.86 -1.79
CA THR A 92 -1.00 -2.08 -1.76
C THR A 92 -1.40 -2.47 -0.34
N HIS A 93 -2.54 -3.17 -0.25
CA HIS A 93 -2.99 -3.85 0.95
C HIS A 93 -2.56 -5.33 1.02
N TYR A 94 -1.88 -5.84 0.00
CA TYR A 94 -1.37 -7.21 -0.05
C TYR A 94 0.02 -7.32 0.60
N PRO A 95 0.14 -7.78 1.86
CA PRO A 95 1.44 -7.91 2.52
C PRO A 95 2.36 -8.91 1.81
N GLU A 96 1.80 -9.92 1.14
CA GLU A 96 2.52 -10.96 0.42
C GLU A 96 3.36 -10.39 -0.73
N ILE A 97 2.99 -9.24 -1.30
CA ILE A 97 3.77 -8.58 -2.36
C ILE A 97 5.17 -8.20 -1.85
N ALA A 98 5.34 -7.96 -0.56
CA ALA A 98 6.62 -7.62 0.03
C ALA A 98 7.66 -8.74 -0.11
N ASP A 99 7.25 -9.99 -0.35
CA ASP A 99 8.14 -11.11 -0.58
C ASP A 99 9.00 -10.93 -1.85
N ILE A 100 8.59 -10.06 -2.78
CA ILE A 100 9.39 -9.70 -3.97
C ILE A 100 10.76 -9.12 -3.61
N LYS A 101 10.91 -8.58 -2.38
CA LYS A 101 12.19 -8.11 -1.85
C LYS A 101 13.21 -9.24 -1.73
N ARG A 102 12.78 -10.50 -1.53
CA ARG A 102 13.69 -11.67 -1.50
C ARG A 102 14.37 -11.88 -2.85
N ASP A 103 13.64 -11.66 -3.94
CA ASP A 103 14.12 -11.84 -5.32
C ASP A 103 14.94 -10.64 -5.83
N LEU A 104 14.72 -9.45 -5.26
CA LEU A 104 15.31 -8.18 -5.68
C LEU A 104 15.73 -7.31 -4.47
N PRO A 105 16.66 -7.77 -3.62
CA PRO A 105 16.95 -7.16 -2.33
C PRO A 105 17.55 -5.75 -2.43
N ILE A 106 18.24 -5.45 -3.53
CA ILE A 106 18.91 -4.16 -3.76
C ILE A 106 17.94 -3.12 -4.34
N SER A 107 16.93 -3.56 -5.09
CA SER A 107 16.08 -2.67 -5.89
C SER A 107 14.75 -2.33 -5.22
N VAL A 108 14.36 -3.05 -4.17
CA VAL A 108 13.04 -2.90 -3.53
C VAL A 108 13.18 -2.49 -2.07
N GLY A 109 12.64 -1.32 -1.75
CA GLY A 109 12.41 -0.87 -0.38
C GLY A 109 10.94 -1.04 0.00
N VAL A 110 10.68 -1.55 1.19
CA VAL A 110 9.32 -1.70 1.74
C VAL A 110 9.14 -0.67 2.84
N TYR A 111 8.03 0.05 2.81
CA TYR A 111 7.72 1.14 3.72
C TYR A 111 6.23 1.11 4.09
N HIS A 112 5.88 1.77 5.19
CA HIS A 112 4.50 2.02 5.59
C HIS A 112 4.36 3.39 6.26
N MET A 113 3.12 3.87 6.38
CA MET A 113 2.81 5.07 7.17
C MET A 113 2.82 4.74 8.67
N SER A 114 3.59 5.51 9.43
CA SER A 114 3.72 5.34 10.89
C SER A 114 2.45 5.76 11.62
N TYR A 115 2.17 5.04 12.71
CA TYR A 115 1.05 5.25 13.62
C TYR A 115 1.50 5.02 15.06
N LEU A 116 0.76 5.57 16.02
CA LEU A 116 0.85 5.23 17.43
C LEU A 116 -0.41 4.50 17.86
N THR A 117 -0.23 3.45 18.66
CA THR A 117 -1.34 2.74 19.29
C THR A 117 -1.26 2.96 20.79
N ARG A 118 -2.34 3.48 21.38
CA ARG A 118 -2.49 3.59 22.83
C ARG A 118 -3.43 2.51 23.31
N ILE A 119 -2.91 1.59 24.12
CA ILE A 119 -3.72 0.61 24.80
C ILE A 119 -4.38 1.32 25.98
N LYS A 120 -5.72 1.42 25.98
CA LYS A 120 -6.47 1.78 27.17
C LYS A 120 -6.37 0.59 28.14
N SER A 121 -5.48 0.65 29.12
CA SER A 121 -5.38 -0.35 30.17
C SER A 121 -6.64 -0.32 31.04
N CYS A 122 -7.57 -1.24 30.83
CA CYS A 122 -8.63 -1.51 31.80
C CYS A 122 -8.07 -2.45 32.88
N GLU A 123 -7.89 -1.89 34.07
CA GLU A 123 -7.79 -2.47 35.42
C GLU A 123 -7.07 -3.81 35.69
N ILE A 124 -6.26 -3.77 36.75
CA ILE A 124 -5.62 -4.89 37.44
C ILE A 124 -6.70 -5.87 37.93
N VAL A 125 -6.79 -7.05 37.32
CA VAL A 125 -7.50 -8.17 37.92
C VAL A 125 -6.51 -8.91 38.82
N ASN A 126 -6.75 -8.88 40.13
CA ASN A 126 -5.99 -9.66 41.11
C ASN A 126 -5.91 -11.13 40.67
N LEU A 127 -4.69 -11.65 40.48
CA LEU A 127 -4.44 -13.04 40.15
C LEU A 127 -4.75 -13.94 41.36
N GLY A 128 -6.00 -14.37 41.46
CA GLY A 128 -6.46 -15.47 42.30
C GLY A 128 -7.05 -16.57 41.43
N ARG A 129 -6.25 -17.63 41.20
CA ARG A 129 -6.65 -18.97 40.74
C ARG A 129 -7.16 -19.18 39.29
N ASN A 130 -6.39 -20.06 38.65
CA ASN A 130 -6.76 -21.13 37.72
C ASN A 130 -6.93 -20.80 36.23
N GLN A 131 -6.05 -21.47 35.48
CA GLN A 131 -5.97 -21.63 34.04
C GLN A 131 -7.33 -21.89 33.39
N THR A 132 -7.66 -21.04 32.42
CA THR A 132 -8.33 -21.36 31.17
C THR A 132 -7.96 -20.23 30.21
N GLU A 133 -7.43 -20.56 29.03
CA GLU A 133 -7.07 -19.62 27.99
C GLU A 133 -8.31 -18.83 27.53
N LYS A 134 -8.58 -17.72 28.20
CA LYS A 134 -9.56 -16.74 27.76
C LYS A 134 -8.87 -15.85 26.73
N HIS A 135 -9.39 -15.87 25.50
CA HIS A 135 -9.19 -14.82 24.50
C HIS A 135 -9.42 -13.46 25.18
N GLY A 136 -8.32 -12.84 25.61
CA GLY A 136 -8.34 -11.67 26.47
C GLY A 136 -8.78 -10.45 25.69
N ASN A 137 -9.86 -9.83 26.18
CA ASN A 137 -10.30 -8.45 25.98
C ASN A 137 -9.63 -7.68 24.84
N ASN A 138 -10.42 -7.37 23.81
CA ASN A 138 -10.17 -6.23 22.92
C ASN A 138 -10.18 -4.94 23.75
N GLY A 139 -9.05 -4.63 24.39
CA GLY A 139 -8.81 -3.28 24.88
C GLY A 139 -8.88 -2.34 23.69
N GLU A 140 -9.86 -1.43 23.69
CA GLU A 140 -9.98 -0.39 22.68
C GLU A 140 -8.63 0.30 22.53
N SER A 141 -8.01 0.06 21.39
CA SER A 141 -6.70 0.59 21.07
C SER A 141 -6.92 1.85 20.25
N GLU A 142 -6.69 3.00 20.88
CA GLU A 142 -6.76 4.29 20.21
C GLU A 142 -5.58 4.40 19.23
N ILE A 143 -5.85 4.82 18.01
CA ILE A 143 -4.84 4.96 16.95
C ILE A 143 -4.67 6.42 16.59
N THR A 144 -3.41 6.85 16.51
CA THR A 144 -3.03 8.16 15.99
C THR A 144 -2.15 7.98 14.75
N PHE A 145 -2.60 8.47 13.59
CA PHE A 145 -1.81 8.46 12.36
C PHE A 145 -0.78 9.58 12.37
N LEU A 146 0.50 9.27 12.16
CA LEU A 146 1.58 10.25 12.21
C LEU A 146 1.97 10.80 10.83
N TYR A 147 1.41 10.23 9.74
CA TYR A 147 1.70 10.60 8.35
C TYR A 147 3.20 10.61 8.00
N LYS A 148 3.99 9.79 8.70
CA LYS A 148 5.43 9.66 8.49
C LYS A 148 5.74 8.33 7.82
N LEU A 149 6.37 8.36 6.64
CA LEU A 149 6.86 7.17 5.96
C LEU A 149 8.03 6.56 6.76
N ILE A 150 7.91 5.29 7.13
CA ILE A 150 8.96 4.53 7.83
C ILE A 150 9.24 3.21 7.12
N PRO A 151 10.50 2.71 7.14
CA PRO A 151 10.85 1.44 6.50
C PRO A 151 10.22 0.25 7.24
N GLY A 152 9.92 -0.81 6.51
CA GLY A 152 9.33 -2.05 7.02
C GLY A 152 7.87 -2.24 6.62
N LEU A 153 7.35 -3.44 6.90
CA LEU A 153 5.95 -3.78 6.71
C LEU A 153 5.08 -3.24 7.83
N SER A 154 3.83 -2.89 7.53
CA SER A 154 2.85 -2.63 8.58
C SER A 154 2.59 -3.92 9.36
N GLY A 155 2.70 -3.85 10.69
CA GLY A 155 2.55 -5.02 11.56
C GLY A 155 1.11 -5.52 11.70
N ARG A 156 0.09 -4.68 11.46
CA ARG A 156 -1.34 -5.03 11.57
C ARG A 156 -2.18 -4.23 10.57
N SER A 157 -3.39 -4.73 10.32
CA SER A 157 -4.46 -3.95 9.69
C SER A 157 -5.18 -3.12 10.76
N PHE A 158 -5.56 -1.91 10.40
CA PHE A 158 -6.22 -0.95 11.29
C PHE A 158 -7.66 -0.63 10.91
N GLY A 159 -8.23 -1.37 9.95
CA GLY A 159 -9.61 -1.15 9.51
C GLY A 159 -10.62 -1.26 10.66
N LEU A 160 -10.43 -2.19 11.58
CA LEU A 160 -11.29 -2.35 12.77
C LEU A 160 -11.19 -1.18 13.74
N ASN A 161 -9.99 -0.63 13.94
CA ASN A 161 -9.78 0.53 14.80
C ASN A 161 -10.40 1.79 14.19
N VAL A 162 -10.27 1.96 12.86
CA VAL A 162 -10.93 3.06 12.14
C VAL A 162 -12.46 2.92 12.23
N ALA A 163 -12.99 1.71 12.08
CA ALA A 163 -14.43 1.45 12.25
C ALA A 163 -14.91 1.80 13.68
N SER A 164 -14.10 1.51 14.70
CA SER A 164 -14.39 1.89 16.10
C SER A 164 -14.39 3.40 16.34
N LEU A 165 -13.64 4.18 15.56
CA LEU A 165 -13.61 5.65 15.66
C LEU A 165 -14.79 6.32 14.93
N ALA A 166 -15.48 5.60 14.05
CA ALA A 166 -16.59 6.12 13.25
C ALA A 166 -17.97 5.98 13.95
N GLN A 167 -18.00 5.42 15.17
CA GLN A 167 -19.17 5.38 16.04
C GLN A 167 -19.31 6.70 16.82
#